data_AF-A0A9J9GET0-F1
#
_entry.id   AF-A0A9J9GET0-F1
#
_cell.length_a   1.000
_cell.length_b   1.000
_cell.length_c   1.000
_cell.angle_alpha   90.00
_cell.angle_beta   90.00
_cell.angle_gamma   90.00
#
_symmetry.space_group_name_H-M   'P 1'
#
loop_
_entity.id
_entity.type
_entity.pdbx_description
1 polymer ?
#
loop_
_entity_poly.entity_id
_entity_poly.type
_entity_poly.pdbx_seq_one_letter_code
_entity_poly.pdbx_strand_id
1 'polypeptide(L)' 'MAISGTVKIKSINGITPEGDGWNRRLEVDFDDMEISDSFKADEIVGEYNVDDLLEAIGDADVATWLSEQGYEVSLG' A
#
# COMPACT_ATOMS: atom_id res chain seq x y z
N MET A 1 -2.87 -2.32 6.51
CA MET A 1 -1.82 -2.20 5.47
C MET A 1 -1.30 -3.59 5.14
N ALA A 2 -1.27 -3.94 3.86
CA ALA A 2 -0.67 -5.17 3.38
C ALA A 2 0.51 -4.81 2.48
N ILE A 3 1.67 -5.39 2.77
CA ILE A 3 2.86 -5.27 1.92
C ILE A 3 2.91 -6.55 1.09
N SER A 4 2.93 -6.42 -0.22
CA SER A 4 3.14 -7.52 -1.16
C SER A 4 4.53 -7.41 -1.75
N GLY A 5 5.29 -8.51 -1.75
CA GLY A 5 6.60 -8.59 -2.40
C GLY A 5 6.74 -9.90 -3.16
N THR A 6 7.65 -9.92 -4.12
CA THR A 6 8.02 -11.12 -4.89
C THR A 6 9.39 -11.59 -4.43
N VAL A 7 9.54 -12.90 -4.21
CA VAL A 7 10.81 -13.53 -3.90
C VAL A 7 11.12 -14.60 -4.94
N LYS A 8 12.40 -14.75 -5.29
CA LYS A 8 12.89 -15.90 -6.04
C LYS A 8 13.42 -16.91 -5.04
N ILE A 9 13.00 -18.16 -5.23
CA ILE A 9 13.38 -19.27 -4.37
C ILE A 9 13.83 -20.42 -5.26
N LYS A 10 14.86 -21.14 -4.80
CA LYS A 10 15.39 -22.27 -5.55
C LYS A 10 14.52 -23.52 -5.40
N SER A 11 14.07 -23.81 -4.17
CA SER A 11 13.12 -24.88 -3.90
C SER A 11 12.31 -24.64 -2.64
N ILE A 12 11.09 -25.20 -2.61
CA ILE A 12 10.24 -25.28 -1.42
C ILE A 12 10.46 -26.66 -0.79
N ASN A 13 10.87 -26.69 0.47
CA ASN A 13 11.15 -27.93 1.19
C ASN A 13 9.89 -28.48 1.87
N GLY A 14 8.98 -27.60 2.28
CA GLY A 14 7.76 -27.99 2.98
C GLY A 14 6.76 -26.86 3.11
N ILE A 15 5.49 -27.24 3.20
CA ILE A 15 4.37 -26.35 3.50
C ILE A 15 3.58 -26.99 4.64
N THR A 16 3.53 -26.32 5.79
CA THR A 16 2.90 -26.85 6.99
C THR A 16 1.89 -25.85 7.54
N PRO A 17 0.62 -26.25 7.77
CA PRO A 17 -0.31 -25.43 8.52
C PRO A 17 0.09 -25.42 10.00
N GLU A 18 0.23 -24.23 10.57
CA GLU A 18 0.65 -24.00 11.95
C GLU A 18 -0.43 -23.22 12.70
N GLY A 19 -0.58 -23.50 13.99
CA GLY A 19 -1.57 -22.87 14.87
C GLY A 19 -3.00 -23.43 14.79
N ASP A 20 -3.80 -23.09 15.82
CA ASP A 20 -5.18 -23.56 15.99
C ASP A 20 -6.19 -22.40 15.97
N GLY A 21 -7.41 -22.69 15.51
CA GLY A 21 -8.53 -21.74 15.50
C GLY A 21 -8.25 -20.50 14.67
N TRP A 22 -8.31 -19.32 15.31
CA TRP A 22 -8.20 -18.02 14.64
C TRP A 22 -6.76 -17.60 14.36
N ASN A 23 -5.76 -18.30 14.92
CA ASN A 23 -4.34 -18.01 14.70
C ASN A 23 -3.70 -19.00 13.71
N ARG A 24 -4.49 -19.55 12.79
CA ARG A 24 -4.00 -20.49 11.79
C ARG A 24 -3.20 -19.74 10.74
N ARG A 25 -1.97 -20.17 10.51
CA ARG A 25 -1.05 -19.61 9.52
C ARG A 25 -0.45 -20.72 8.68
N LEU A 26 0.10 -20.34 7.54
CA LEU A 26 0.84 -21.25 6.68
C LEU A 26 2.33 -20.96 6.87
N GLU A 27 3.08 -21.95 7.31
CA GLU A 27 4.53 -21.90 7.34
C GLU A 27 5.06 -22.58 6.08
N VAL A 28 5.99 -21.90 5.39
CA VAL A 28 6.60 -22.42 4.17
C VAL A 28 8.12 -22.36 4.35
N ASP A 29 8.75 -23.51 4.19
CA ASP A 29 10.20 -23.67 4.27
C ASP A 29 10.82 -23.63 2.88
N PHE A 30 11.90 -22.85 2.73
CA PHE A 30 12.55 -22.56 1.46
C PHE A 30 14.05 -22.83 1.57
N ASP A 31 14.63 -23.49 0.55
CA ASP A 31 16.08 -23.52 0.37
C ASP A 31 16.48 -22.41 -0.60
N ASP A 32 17.44 -21.57 -0.18
CA ASP A 32 18.02 -20.46 -0.94
C ASP A 32 16.97 -19.43 -1.44
N MET A 33 16.76 -18.38 -0.64
CA MET A 33 15.83 -17.28 -0.91
C MET A 33 16.58 -16.00 -1.28
N GLU A 34 16.19 -15.40 -2.40
CA GLU A 34 16.65 -14.09 -2.85
C GLU A 34 15.45 -13.14 -3.04
N ILE A 35 15.56 -11.93 -2.51
CA ILE A 35 14.55 -10.88 -2.76
C ILE A 35 14.73 -10.44 -4.21
N SER A 36 13.78 -10.78 -5.07
CA SER A 36 13.91 -10.56 -6.51
C SER A 36 13.69 -9.10 -6.90
N ASP A 37 12.88 -8.39 -6.12
CA ASP A 37 12.65 -6.95 -6.21
C ASP A 37 12.46 -6.43 -4.79
N SER A 38 13.43 -5.67 -4.28
CA SER A 38 13.29 -4.94 -3.02
C SER A 38 12.71 -3.57 -3.32
N PHE A 39 11.45 -3.32 -2.95
CA PHE A 39 10.95 -1.95 -2.90
C PHE A 39 11.76 -1.22 -1.84
N LYS A 40 12.41 -0.12 -2.23
CA LYS A 40 13.09 0.73 -1.25
C LYS A 40 12.04 1.35 -0.34
N ALA A 41 12.34 1.53 0.94
CA ALA A 41 11.39 2.16 1.87
C ALA A 41 10.96 3.56 1.40
N ASP A 42 11.86 4.23 0.67
CA ASP A 42 11.73 5.50 -0.03
C ASP A 42 10.83 5.44 -1.28
N GLU A 43 10.50 4.25 -1.80
CA GLU A 43 9.48 4.03 -2.85
C GLU A 43 8.11 3.64 -2.25
N ILE A 44 8.04 3.38 -0.94
CA ILE A 44 6.77 3.27 -0.22
C ILE A 44 6.24 4.69 -0.05
N VAL A 45 5.59 5.19 -1.10
CA VAL A 45 4.81 6.43 -1.02
C VAL A 45 3.73 6.17 0.03
N GLY A 46 3.79 6.88 1.16
CA GLY A 46 2.67 6.91 2.10
C GLY A 46 1.39 7.28 1.35
N GLU A 47 0.24 6.80 1.81
CA GLU A 47 -1.03 7.33 1.30
C GLU A 47 -0.95 8.86 1.36
N TYR A 48 -1.20 9.52 0.23
CA TYR A 48 -1.26 10.97 0.19
C TYR A 48 -2.27 11.40 1.24
N ASN A 49 -1.86 12.24 2.20
CA ASN A 49 -2.82 12.81 3.11
C ASN A 49 -3.77 13.72 2.33
N VAL A 50 -4.93 14.01 2.91
CA VAL A 50 -5.93 14.88 2.29
C VAL A 50 -5.30 16.20 1.83
N ASP A 51 -4.39 16.76 2.63
CA ASP A 51 -3.68 18.00 2.33
C ASP A 51 -2.72 17.83 1.13
N ASP A 52 -2.01 16.71 1.03
CA ASP A 52 -1.10 16.42 -0.09
C ASP A 52 -1.87 16.25 -1.41
N LEU A 53 -3.08 15.65 -1.34
CA LEU A 53 -3.98 15.53 -2.50
C LEU A 53 -4.56 16.88 -2.91
N LEU A 54 -4.96 17.71 -1.95
CA LEU A 54 -5.49 19.05 -2.20
C LEU A 54 -4.42 19.97 -2.82
N GLU A 55 -3.18 19.92 -2.33
CA GLU A 55 -2.07 20.68 -2.90
C GLU A 55 -1.75 20.22 -4.33
N ALA A 56 -1.77 18.91 -4.59
CA ALA A 56 -1.52 18.37 -5.93
C ALA A 56 -2.62 18.67 -6.96
N ILE A 57 -3.88 18.74 -6.52
CA ILE A 57 -5.02 19.10 -7.38
C ILE A 57 -5.09 20.62 -7.57
N GLY A 58 -4.70 21.39 -6.55
CA GLY A 58 -4.77 22.85 -6.51
C GLY A 58 -6.09 23.34 -5.92
N ASP A 59 -6.00 24.11 -4.83
CA ASP A 59 -7.16 24.62 -4.08
C ASP A 59 -8.16 25.39 -4.96
N ALA A 60 -7.68 26.09 -5.99
CA ALA A 60 -8.51 26.82 -6.94
C ALA A 60 -9.36 25.91 -7.84
N ASP A 61 -8.79 24.78 -8.27
CA ASP A 61 -9.49 23.81 -9.12
C ASP A 61 -10.51 23.02 -8.30
N VAL A 62 -10.18 22.69 -7.05
CA VAL A 62 -11.12 22.08 -6.10
C VAL A 62 -12.28 23.03 -5.75
N ALA A 63 -11.98 24.31 -5.48
CA ALA A 63 -13.01 25.31 -5.18
C ALA A 63 -13.94 25.56 -6.38
N THR A 64 -13.38 25.55 -7.60
CA THR A 64 -14.16 25.67 -8.84
C THR A 64 -15.09 24.48 -9.00
N TRP A 65 -14.57 23.25 -8.87
CA TRP A 65 -15.39 22.03 -8.97
C TRP A 65 -16.51 21.99 -7.91
N LEU A 66 -16.22 22.34 -6.67
CA LEU A 66 -17.23 22.41 -5.60
C LEU A 66 -18.32 23.45 -5.89
N SER A 67 -17.95 24.59 -6.47
CA SER A 67 -18.89 25.62 -6.90
C SER A 67 -19.80 25.12 -8.04
N GLU A 68 -19.26 24.34 -8.99
CA GLU A 68 -20.04 23.70 -10.06
C GLU A 68 -21.03 22.65 -9.54
N GLN A 69 -20.72 22.00 -8.41
CA GLN A 69 -21.64 21.08 -7.74
C GLN A 69 -22.71 21.82 -6.89
N GLY A 70 -22.68 23.16 -6.86
CA GLY A 70 -23.67 24.00 -6.17
C GLY A 70 -23.34 24.30 -4.71
N TYR A 71 -22.10 24.04 -4.27
CA TYR A 71 -21.63 24.45 -2.94
C TYR A 71 -21.07 25.87 -2.97
N GLU A 72 -21.31 26.64 -1.92
CA GLU A 72 -20.73 27.98 -1.77
C GLU A 72 -19.36 27.85 -1.08
N VAL A 73 -18.29 28.18 -1.81
CA VAL A 73 -16.91 28.03 -1.33
C VAL A 73 -16.29 29.39 -1.08
N SER A 74 -15.78 29.61 0.13
CA SER A 74 -15.00 30.80 0.49
C SER A 74 -13.54 30.39 0.73
N LEU A 75 -12.63 30.84 -0.14
CA LEU A 75 -11.20 30.71 0.08
C LEU A 75 -10.77 31.76 1.10
N GLY A 76 -10.24 31.29 2.24
CA GLY A 76 -9.76 32.12 3.34
C GLY A 76 -8.35 32.65 3.12
#